data_AF-A0A428S117-F1
#
_entry.id   AF-A0A428S117-F1
#
_cell.length_a   1.000
_cell.length_b   1.000
_cell.length_c   1.000
_cell.angle_alpha   90.00
_cell.angle_beta   90.00
_cell.angle_gamma   90.00
#
_symmetry.space_group_name_H-M   'P 1'
#
loop_
_entity.id
_entity.type
_entity.pdbx_description
1 polymer ?
#
loop_
_entity_poly.entity_id
_entity_poly.type
_entity_poly.pdbx_seq_one_letter_code
_entity_poly.pdbx_strand_id
1 'polypeptide(L)'
;MPSSLLSLQPSSWSGPVLVGAFLGYAALCSILRFRRINNLQSRLGFHDRKSLGKMTNEDAHQIVRNIANFDFPLFYDLSVRLALFETYAVQPVAKLLYAVSDLNIWEKAPKRYADTEVVYCCFASYSPASPGLHKAVARMNYLHAPYIKAGKILQEDLLYVLCASMAEPVRFLKLYEWRELTDMEVAALGTMWKYVADMMEIDYKTVLGKDTWVDGLEFFEDVSRWGEIYEDEHLRPSKEIYELGHLLMDMLLQSHAKIARPLGYPAACVLMGPRLRRAFGFPEPGLGITVVTYSLLLVRKLTVRYLCLPRFTPSLYISQPDEQTGRISAYHYMKEPWYVASTFWSRWNPEAIFTWLAGGLLPGDGGAEIKHEGFLPEDLGPERFVGKGVEEGKVMEQEVKKRISLGCPFSGAAKA
;
A
#
# COMPACT_ATOMS: atom_id res chain seq x y z
N MET A 1 -40.24 51.13 -19.73
CA MET A 1 -39.98 50.56 -18.39
C MET A 1 -38.52 50.13 -18.36
N PRO A 2 -37.66 50.72 -17.53
CA PRO A 2 -36.26 50.32 -17.50
C PRO A 2 -36.11 49.06 -16.65
N SER A 3 -35.54 48.03 -17.26
CA SER A 3 -35.04 46.82 -16.62
C SER A 3 -33.79 47.16 -15.81
N SER A 4 -33.97 47.50 -14.52
CA SER A 4 -32.90 47.57 -13.54
C SER A 4 -32.44 46.15 -13.16
N LEU A 5 -31.70 45.50 -14.05
CA LEU A 5 -30.97 44.28 -13.71
C LEU A 5 -29.61 44.68 -13.13
N LEU A 6 -29.55 44.72 -11.79
CA LEU A 6 -28.39 44.45 -10.94
C LEU A 6 -27.02 44.66 -11.60
N SER A 7 -26.59 45.92 -11.73
CA SER A 7 -25.17 46.23 -11.89
C SER A 7 -24.49 46.00 -10.53
N LEU A 8 -24.01 44.78 -10.28
CA LEU A 8 -23.03 44.53 -9.22
C LEU A 8 -21.73 45.20 -9.66
N GLN A 9 -21.53 46.47 -9.29
CA GLN A 9 -20.20 47.07 -9.31
C GLN A 9 -19.44 46.50 -8.12
N PRO A 10 -18.42 45.64 -8.30
CA PRO A 10 -17.61 45.19 -7.18
C PRO A 10 -16.94 46.42 -6.55
N SER A 11 -17.25 46.68 -5.27
CA SER A 11 -16.56 47.74 -4.52
C SER A 11 -15.07 47.40 -4.43
N SER A 12 -14.19 48.39 -4.41
CA SER A 12 -12.73 48.21 -4.31
C SER A 12 -12.29 47.39 -3.09
N TRP A 13 -13.17 47.22 -2.11
CA TRP A 13 -12.98 46.46 -0.87
C TRP A 13 -13.32 44.97 -1.00
N SER A 14 -14.13 44.58 -1.99
CA SER A 14 -14.58 43.20 -2.18
C SER A 14 -13.44 42.24 -2.59
N GLY A 15 -12.54 42.69 -3.47
CA GLY A 15 -11.38 41.90 -3.91
C GLY A 15 -10.40 41.57 -2.77
N PRO A 16 -9.88 42.56 -2.03
CA PRO A 16 -8.97 42.32 -0.91
C PRO A 16 -9.59 41.44 0.20
N VAL A 17 -10.88 41.60 0.50
CA VAL A 17 -11.56 40.78 1.50
C VAL A 17 -11.64 39.31 1.05
N LEU A 18 -11.98 39.04 -0.21
CA LEU A 18 -12.02 37.67 -0.74
C LEU A 18 -10.64 37.01 -0.76
N VAL A 19 -9.60 37.76 -1.13
CA VAL A 19 -8.21 37.28 -1.09
C VAL A 19 -7.80 36.98 0.36
N GLY A 20 -8.10 37.88 1.30
CA GLY A 20 -7.82 37.68 2.72
C GLY A 20 -8.52 36.44 3.29
N ALA A 21 -9.79 36.24 2.96
CA ALA A 21 -10.55 35.05 3.35
C ALA A 21 -9.96 33.76 2.77
N PHE A 22 -9.59 33.77 1.48
CA PHE A 22 -8.95 32.63 0.83
C PHE A 22 -7.60 32.28 1.46
N LEU A 23 -6.73 33.27 1.69
CA LEU A 23 -5.43 33.07 2.34
C LEU A 23 -5.59 32.59 3.78
N GLY A 24 -6.55 33.15 4.53
CA GLY A 24 -6.88 32.73 5.88
C GLY A 24 -7.36 31.27 5.95
N TYR A 25 -8.24 30.88 5.02
CA TYR A 25 -8.69 29.49 4.90
C TYR A 25 -7.53 28.55 4.51
N ALA A 26 -6.70 28.95 3.56
CA ALA A 26 -5.54 28.15 3.14
C ALA A 26 -4.53 27.94 4.28
N ALA A 27 -4.28 28.98 5.08
CA ALA A 27 -3.47 28.89 6.28
C ALA A 27 -4.10 27.96 7.33
N LEU A 28 -5.42 28.05 7.56
CA LEU A 28 -6.15 27.18 8.47
C LEU A 28 -6.05 25.70 8.06
N CYS A 29 -6.35 25.37 6.81
CA CYS A 29 -6.18 24.01 6.28
C CYS A 29 -4.75 23.52 6.47
N SER A 30 -3.79 24.40 6.18
CA SER A 30 -2.38 24.08 6.30
C SER A 30 -1.96 23.75 7.74
N ILE A 31 -2.37 24.57 8.71
CA ILE A 31 -2.06 24.39 10.14
C ILE A 31 -2.73 23.12 10.68
N LEU A 32 -4.01 22.91 10.36
CA LEU A 32 -4.75 21.74 10.85
C LEU A 32 -4.18 20.42 10.33
N ARG A 33 -3.63 20.40 9.11
CA ARG A 33 -2.95 19.21 8.56
C ARG A 33 -1.66 18.87 9.29
N PHE A 34 -0.82 19.86 9.58
CA PHE A 34 0.43 19.63 10.32
C PHE A 34 0.19 19.35 11.81
N ARG A 35 -0.95 19.78 12.37
CA ARG A 35 -1.29 19.53 13.77
C ARG A 35 -1.26 18.05 14.15
N ARG A 36 -1.72 17.15 13.28
CA ARG A 36 -1.76 15.70 13.57
C ARG A 36 -0.36 15.12 13.73
N ILE A 37 0.51 15.34 12.75
CA ILE A 37 1.89 14.82 12.79
C ILE A 37 2.70 15.46 13.92
N ASN A 38 2.57 16.77 14.14
CA ASN A 38 3.27 17.47 15.22
C ASN A 38 2.83 16.97 16.61
N ASN A 39 1.52 16.73 16.79
CA ASN A 39 1.00 16.15 18.03
C ASN A 39 1.49 14.72 18.22
N LEU A 40 1.51 13.92 17.16
CA LEU A 40 1.97 12.53 17.20
C LEU A 40 3.45 12.46 17.60
N GLN A 41 4.29 13.25 16.94
CA GLN A 41 5.72 13.34 17.22
C GLN A 41 5.99 13.81 18.66
N SER A 42 5.27 14.82 19.13
CA SER A 42 5.40 15.33 20.51
C SER A 42 4.92 14.34 21.56
N ARG A 43 3.83 13.60 21.28
CA ARG A 43 3.28 12.60 22.20
C ARG A 43 4.20 11.39 22.35
N LEU A 44 4.84 10.96 21.26
CA LEU A 44 5.72 9.79 21.24
C LEU A 44 7.18 10.13 21.58
N GLY A 45 7.57 11.41 21.48
CA GLY A 45 8.90 11.89 21.89
C GLY A 45 10.01 11.63 20.86
N PHE A 46 9.66 11.43 19.58
CA PHE A 46 10.62 11.16 18.51
C PHE A 46 11.08 12.44 17.79
N HIS A 47 11.89 13.26 18.46
CA HIS A 47 12.30 14.57 17.96
C HIS A 47 13.61 14.57 17.17
N ASP A 48 14.44 13.55 17.36
CA ASP A 48 15.78 13.46 16.77
C ASP A 48 16.14 12.01 16.42
N ARG A 49 17.23 11.83 15.66
CA ARG A 49 17.69 10.50 15.24
C ARG A 49 17.95 9.55 16.41
N LYS A 50 18.51 10.04 17.51
CA LYS A 50 18.83 9.22 18.70
C LYS A 50 17.56 8.66 19.36
N SER A 51 16.47 9.43 19.34
CA SER A 51 15.18 8.99 19.89
C SER A 51 14.55 7.85 19.07
N LEU A 52 14.84 7.74 17.76
CA LEU A 52 14.28 6.70 16.89
C LEU A 52 14.74 5.29 17.29
N GLY A 53 15.94 5.15 17.85
CA GLY A 53 16.44 3.87 18.38
C GLY A 53 15.68 3.34 19.60
N LYS A 54 14.68 4.07 20.11
CA LYS A 54 13.77 3.63 21.18
C LYS A 54 12.37 3.27 20.66
N MET A 55 12.11 3.44 19.37
CA MET A 55 10.79 3.18 18.78
C MET A 55 10.40 1.71 18.96
N THR A 56 9.29 1.48 19.65
CA THR A 56 8.72 0.13 19.78
C THR A 56 7.97 -0.26 18.51
N ASN A 57 7.72 -1.55 18.33
CA ASN A 57 6.87 -2.01 17.22
C ASN A 57 5.46 -1.41 17.30
N GLU A 58 4.92 -1.16 18.50
CA GLU A 58 3.60 -0.53 18.68
C GLU A 58 3.61 0.96 18.33
N ASP A 59 4.69 1.68 18.65
CA ASP A 59 4.87 3.07 18.21
C ASP A 59 4.94 3.15 16.68
N ALA A 60 5.72 2.27 16.06
CA ALA A 60 5.84 2.17 14.61
C ALA A 60 4.47 1.92 13.95
N HIS A 61 3.70 0.96 14.48
CA HIS A 61 2.35 0.69 13.98
C HIS A 61 1.42 1.90 14.13
N GLN A 62 1.42 2.60 15.27
CA GLN A 62 0.62 3.82 15.45
C GLN A 62 0.99 4.92 14.46
N ILE A 63 2.28 5.06 14.12
CA ILE A 63 2.76 6.04 13.15
C ILE A 63 2.35 5.63 11.73
N VAL A 64 2.61 4.39 11.32
CA VAL A 64 2.23 3.91 9.97
C VAL A 64 0.72 3.94 9.78
N ARG A 65 -0.08 3.61 10.80
CA ARG A 65 -1.53 3.76 10.75
C ARG A 65 -1.98 5.21 10.52
N ASN A 66 -1.25 6.21 11.02
CA ASN A 66 -1.55 7.61 10.72
C ASN A 66 -1.24 7.96 9.25
N ILE A 67 -0.13 7.47 8.70
CA ILE A 67 0.23 7.60 7.28
C ILE A 67 -0.89 6.98 6.42
N ALA A 68 -1.21 5.71 6.68
CA ALA A 68 -2.09 4.88 5.86
C ALA A 68 -3.58 5.21 6.00
N ASN A 69 -4.06 5.69 7.17
CA ASN A 69 -5.50 5.86 7.39
C ASN A 69 -5.95 7.33 7.44
N PHE A 70 -5.04 8.28 7.67
CA PHE A 70 -5.40 9.69 7.85
C PHE A 70 -4.71 10.62 6.87
N ASP A 71 -3.38 10.64 6.83
CA ASP A 71 -2.65 11.66 6.08
C ASP A 71 -2.64 11.37 4.57
N PHE A 72 -2.40 10.11 4.19
CA PHE A 72 -2.16 9.71 2.81
C PHE A 72 -2.87 8.43 2.33
N PRO A 73 -4.08 8.06 2.79
CA PRO A 73 -4.67 6.75 2.51
C PRO A 73 -4.66 6.35 1.04
N LEU A 74 -5.11 7.25 0.16
CA LEU A 74 -5.19 6.97 -1.28
C LEU A 74 -3.80 6.72 -1.91
N PHE A 75 -2.79 7.54 -1.59
CA PHE A 75 -1.48 7.42 -2.24
C PHE A 75 -0.54 6.45 -1.52
N TYR A 76 -0.78 6.17 -0.23
CA TYR A 76 -0.14 5.06 0.45
C TYR A 76 -0.59 3.74 -0.17
N ASP A 77 -1.91 3.50 -0.31
CA ASP A 77 -2.45 2.33 -1.00
C ASP A 77 -1.94 2.23 -2.44
N LEU A 78 -2.06 3.31 -3.23
CA LEU A 78 -1.55 3.31 -4.61
C LEU A 78 -0.05 3.00 -4.71
N SER A 79 0.76 3.52 -3.78
CA SER A 79 2.21 3.26 -3.76
C SER A 79 2.54 1.81 -3.39
N VAL A 80 1.79 1.21 -2.45
CA VAL A 80 1.96 -0.21 -2.11
C VAL A 80 1.54 -1.10 -3.28
N ARG A 81 0.49 -0.74 -4.01
CA ARG A 81 0.12 -1.43 -5.25
C ARG A 81 1.20 -1.30 -6.32
N LEU A 82 1.80 -0.12 -6.48
CA LEU A 82 2.92 0.07 -7.40
C LEU A 82 4.13 -0.78 -6.99
N ALA A 83 4.43 -0.87 -5.69
CA ALA A 83 5.48 -1.73 -5.15
C ALA A 83 5.22 -3.21 -5.52
N LEU A 84 3.98 -3.69 -5.40
CA LEU A 84 3.62 -5.04 -5.84
C LEU A 84 3.92 -5.25 -7.32
N PHE A 85 3.54 -4.30 -8.18
CA PHE A 85 3.86 -4.38 -9.61
C PHE A 85 5.37 -4.41 -9.86
N GLU A 86 6.15 -3.63 -9.12
CA GLU A 86 7.61 -3.65 -9.21
C GLU A 86 8.21 -5.01 -8.83
N THR A 87 7.66 -5.69 -7.82
CA THR A 87 8.08 -7.06 -7.50
C THR A 87 7.78 -8.07 -8.60
N TYR A 88 6.77 -7.81 -9.44
CA TYR A 88 6.45 -8.67 -10.59
C TYR A 88 7.36 -8.42 -11.80
N ALA A 89 8.20 -7.39 -11.74
CA ALA A 89 9.14 -7.02 -12.80
C ALA A 89 10.60 -7.41 -12.51
N VAL A 90 10.87 -8.11 -11.40
CA VAL A 90 12.18 -8.74 -11.17
C VAL A 90 12.17 -10.21 -11.59
N GLN A 91 13.22 -10.62 -12.30
CA GLN A 91 13.24 -11.89 -13.04
C GLN A 91 12.96 -13.15 -12.18
N PRO A 92 13.56 -13.34 -10.98
CA PRO A 92 13.31 -14.55 -10.18
C PRO A 92 11.85 -14.67 -9.74
N VAL A 93 11.29 -13.56 -9.23
CA VAL A 93 9.89 -13.49 -8.77
C VAL A 93 8.92 -13.67 -9.95
N ALA A 94 9.13 -12.94 -11.05
CA ALA A 94 8.29 -13.03 -12.24
C ALA A 94 8.27 -14.45 -12.83
N LYS A 95 9.42 -15.11 -12.89
CA LYS A 95 9.54 -16.48 -13.39
C LYS A 95 8.74 -17.46 -12.54
N LEU A 96 8.79 -17.34 -11.21
CA LEU A 96 8.01 -18.20 -10.33
C LEU A 96 6.51 -17.90 -10.47
N LEU A 97 6.11 -16.62 -10.42
CA LEU A 97 4.70 -16.22 -10.55
C LEU A 97 4.11 -16.70 -11.86
N TYR A 98 4.81 -16.50 -12.98
CA TYR A 98 4.39 -16.96 -14.29
C TYR A 98 4.33 -18.50 -14.40
N ALA A 99 5.09 -19.24 -13.59
CA ALA A 99 5.07 -20.70 -13.65
C ALA A 99 3.94 -21.32 -12.82
N VAL A 100 3.59 -20.73 -11.67
CA VAL A 100 2.77 -21.43 -10.66
C VAL A 100 1.65 -20.61 -10.01
N SER A 101 1.62 -19.29 -10.20
CA SER A 101 0.66 -18.41 -9.54
C SER A 101 -0.60 -18.26 -10.37
N ASP A 102 -1.76 -18.24 -9.72
CA ASP A 102 -3.04 -17.87 -10.35
C ASP A 102 -3.03 -16.46 -10.96
N LEU A 103 -2.01 -15.64 -10.68
CA LEU A 103 -1.82 -14.31 -11.25
C LEU A 103 -1.59 -14.32 -12.77
N ASN A 104 -1.08 -15.43 -13.32
CA ASN A 104 -0.85 -15.57 -14.76
C ASN A 104 -2.10 -16.06 -15.54
N ILE A 105 -3.20 -16.34 -14.83
CA ILE A 105 -4.47 -16.81 -15.41
C ILE A 105 -5.48 -15.68 -15.26
N TRP A 106 -5.97 -15.16 -16.38
CA TRP A 106 -6.85 -14.00 -16.43
C TRP A 106 -8.07 -14.12 -15.50
N GLU A 107 -8.74 -15.28 -15.51
CA GLU A 107 -9.96 -15.51 -14.72
C GLU A 107 -9.69 -15.63 -13.22
N LYS A 108 -8.45 -15.92 -12.80
CA LYS A 108 -8.07 -16.13 -11.40
C LYS A 108 -7.25 -14.98 -10.82
N ALA A 109 -6.68 -14.14 -11.67
CA ALA A 109 -5.86 -13.00 -11.28
C ALA A 109 -6.58 -12.02 -10.33
N PRO A 110 -7.89 -11.69 -10.50
CA PRO A 110 -8.59 -10.81 -9.58
C PRO A 110 -8.61 -11.33 -8.14
N LYS A 111 -8.97 -12.61 -7.94
CA LYS A 111 -8.91 -13.24 -6.61
C LYS A 111 -7.49 -13.26 -6.07
N ARG A 112 -6.52 -13.71 -6.89
CA ARG A 112 -5.12 -13.79 -6.47
C ARG A 112 -4.59 -12.43 -6.03
N TYR A 113 -4.98 -11.36 -6.70
CA TYR A 113 -4.62 -10.00 -6.34
C TYR A 113 -5.30 -9.58 -5.03
N ALA A 114 -6.60 -9.81 -4.88
CA ALA A 114 -7.34 -9.53 -3.66
C ALA A 114 -6.75 -10.26 -2.44
N ASP A 115 -6.34 -11.52 -2.59
CA ASP A 115 -5.66 -12.30 -1.55
C ASP A 115 -4.36 -11.61 -1.07
N THR A 116 -3.57 -11.04 -1.98
CA THR A 116 -2.37 -10.28 -1.61
C THR A 116 -2.73 -8.95 -0.97
N GLU A 117 -3.70 -8.22 -1.51
CA GLU A 117 -4.11 -6.91 -1.00
C GLU A 117 -4.55 -6.99 0.46
N VAL A 118 -5.38 -7.98 0.83
CA VAL A 118 -5.85 -8.11 2.22
C VAL A 118 -4.74 -8.49 3.19
N VAL A 119 -3.73 -9.26 2.76
CA VAL A 119 -2.53 -9.56 3.57
C VAL A 119 -1.73 -8.30 3.85
N TYR A 120 -1.51 -7.45 2.83
CA TYR A 120 -0.84 -6.16 2.99
C TYR A 120 -1.63 -5.22 3.90
N CYS A 121 -2.97 -5.22 3.77
CA CYS A 121 -3.83 -4.45 4.66
C CYS A 121 -3.68 -4.89 6.12
N CYS A 122 -3.51 -6.19 6.40
CA CYS A 122 -3.26 -6.68 7.75
C CYS A 122 -1.97 -6.10 8.35
N PHE A 123 -0.90 -5.98 7.58
CA PHE A 123 0.39 -5.42 8.05
C PHE A 123 0.25 -3.98 8.53
N ALA A 124 -0.50 -3.16 7.79
CA ALA A 124 -0.72 -1.75 8.12
C ALA A 124 -1.84 -1.52 9.16
N SER A 125 -2.83 -2.42 9.23
CA SER A 125 -4.06 -2.18 10.01
C SER A 125 -4.07 -2.80 11.40
N TYR A 126 -3.29 -3.86 11.62
CA TYR A 126 -3.28 -4.59 12.88
C TYR A 126 -2.01 -4.33 13.69
N SER A 127 -2.17 -4.19 15.00
CA SER A 127 -1.06 -4.05 15.94
C SER A 127 -0.12 -5.27 15.84
N PRO A 128 1.19 -5.09 16.06
CA PRO A 128 2.16 -6.17 16.16
C PRO A 128 1.74 -7.29 17.11
N ALA A 129 0.99 -6.99 18.17
CA ALA A 129 0.54 -7.99 19.13
C ALA A 129 -0.74 -8.73 18.70
N SER A 130 -1.37 -8.30 17.60
CA SER A 130 -2.70 -8.77 17.20
C SER A 130 -2.68 -10.21 16.69
N PRO A 131 -3.57 -11.09 17.19
CA PRO A 131 -3.77 -12.40 16.59
C PRO A 131 -4.12 -12.33 15.10
N GLY A 132 -4.82 -11.27 14.67
CA GLY A 132 -5.16 -11.07 13.25
C GLY A 132 -3.92 -10.92 12.37
N LEU A 133 -2.91 -10.17 12.84
CA LEU A 133 -1.64 -10.02 12.14
C LEU A 133 -0.88 -11.35 12.10
N HIS A 134 -0.75 -12.01 13.25
CA HIS A 134 -0.01 -13.28 13.35
C HIS A 134 -0.60 -14.36 12.43
N LYS A 135 -1.92 -14.47 12.37
CA LYS A 135 -2.59 -15.43 11.48
C LYS A 135 -2.40 -15.10 10.00
N ALA A 136 -2.46 -13.81 9.63
CA ALA A 136 -2.21 -13.39 8.25
C ALA A 136 -0.77 -13.73 7.81
N VAL A 137 0.21 -13.47 8.68
CA VAL A 137 1.62 -13.79 8.41
C VAL A 137 1.86 -15.30 8.40
N ALA A 138 1.27 -16.05 9.34
CA ALA A 138 1.34 -17.50 9.36
C ALA A 138 0.76 -18.11 8.08
N ARG A 139 -0.37 -17.58 7.59
CA ARG A 139 -0.95 -18.01 6.32
C ARG A 139 -0.01 -17.74 5.14
N MET A 140 0.56 -16.54 5.07
CA MET A 140 1.52 -16.20 4.03
C MET A 140 2.74 -17.13 4.07
N ASN A 141 3.31 -17.37 5.27
CA ASN A 141 4.44 -18.28 5.47
C ASN A 141 4.08 -19.71 5.01
N TYR A 142 2.88 -20.20 5.35
CA TYR A 142 2.38 -21.49 4.88
C TYR A 142 2.32 -21.57 3.35
N LEU A 143 1.83 -20.53 2.68
CA LEU A 143 1.73 -20.49 1.21
C LEU A 143 3.12 -20.41 0.54
N HIS A 144 4.10 -19.76 1.18
CA HIS A 144 5.47 -19.66 0.66
C HIS A 144 6.35 -20.88 0.97
N ALA A 145 6.10 -21.60 2.08
CA ALA A 145 6.96 -22.65 2.58
C ALA A 145 7.32 -23.76 1.57
N PRO A 146 6.40 -24.27 0.73
CA PRO A 146 6.75 -25.28 -0.28
C PRO A 146 7.77 -24.77 -1.30
N TYR A 147 7.68 -23.49 -1.67
CA TYR A 147 8.56 -22.88 -2.67
C TYR A 147 9.93 -22.50 -2.08
N ILE A 148 9.96 -22.07 -0.81
CA ILE A 148 11.21 -21.86 -0.07
C ILE A 148 11.95 -23.20 0.08
N LYS A 149 11.26 -24.25 0.53
CA LYS A 149 11.84 -25.60 0.68
C LYS A 149 12.38 -26.17 -0.64
N ALA A 150 11.77 -25.81 -1.76
CA ALA A 150 12.20 -26.22 -3.10
C ALA A 150 13.29 -25.32 -3.72
N GLY A 151 13.79 -24.31 -2.99
CA GLY A 151 14.78 -23.36 -3.50
C GLY A 151 14.26 -22.50 -4.67
N LYS A 152 12.96 -22.20 -4.68
CA LYS A 152 12.30 -21.39 -5.71
C LYS A 152 11.98 -19.97 -5.25
N ILE A 153 11.89 -19.75 -3.94
CA ILE A 153 11.90 -18.43 -3.32
C ILE A 153 13.16 -18.38 -2.48
N LEU A 154 14.06 -17.46 -2.80
CA LEU A 154 15.32 -17.25 -2.10
C LEU A 154 15.17 -16.17 -1.00
N GLN A 155 16.16 -16.07 -0.12
CA GLN A 155 16.18 -15.05 0.92
C GLN A 155 16.32 -13.65 0.33
N GLU A 156 17.07 -13.51 -0.77
CA GLU A 156 17.15 -12.26 -1.53
C GLU A 156 15.79 -11.87 -2.11
N ASP A 157 15.01 -12.83 -2.63
CA ASP A 157 13.68 -12.57 -3.20
C ASP A 157 12.72 -12.04 -2.12
N LEU A 158 12.73 -12.65 -0.91
CA LEU A 158 11.92 -12.20 0.22
C LEU A 158 12.32 -10.80 0.67
N LEU A 159 13.63 -10.53 0.79
CA LEU A 159 14.13 -9.22 1.21
C LEU A 159 13.82 -8.15 0.17
N TYR A 160 13.87 -8.46 -1.13
CA TYR A 160 13.52 -7.51 -2.18
C TYR A 160 12.03 -7.13 -2.17
N VAL A 161 11.13 -8.11 -2.04
CA VAL A 161 9.68 -7.83 -1.94
C VAL A 161 9.40 -6.90 -0.76
N LEU A 162 10.08 -7.13 0.37
CA LEU A 162 10.01 -6.25 1.52
C LEU A 162 10.57 -4.85 1.24
N CYS A 163 11.74 -4.78 0.61
CA CYS A 163 12.39 -3.53 0.24
C CYS A 163 11.46 -2.67 -0.62
N ALA A 164 10.91 -3.22 -1.70
CA ALA A 164 9.98 -2.51 -2.57
C ALA A 164 8.76 -1.99 -1.79
N SER A 165 8.17 -2.85 -0.95
CA SER A 165 6.97 -2.52 -0.17
C SER A 165 7.20 -1.44 0.91
N MET A 166 8.44 -1.28 1.33
CA MET A 166 8.88 -0.29 2.31
C MET A 166 9.33 1.02 1.64
N ALA A 167 10.16 0.93 0.61
CA ALA A 167 10.82 2.06 -0.05
C ALA A 167 9.92 2.81 -1.02
N GLU A 168 9.08 2.09 -1.77
CA GLU A 168 8.22 2.71 -2.78
C GLU A 168 7.21 3.68 -2.17
N PRO A 169 6.52 3.38 -1.04
CA PRO A 169 5.69 4.38 -0.37
C PRO A 169 6.44 5.65 0.02
N VAL A 170 7.67 5.53 0.55
CA VAL A 170 8.47 6.71 0.91
C VAL A 170 8.77 7.57 -0.32
N ARG A 171 9.21 6.94 -1.41
CA ARG A 171 9.51 7.61 -2.68
C ARG A 171 8.26 8.25 -3.31
N PHE A 172 7.17 7.50 -3.39
CA PHE A 172 5.93 7.92 -4.05
C PHE A 172 5.27 9.10 -3.32
N LEU A 173 5.20 9.04 -1.99
CA LEU A 173 4.63 10.11 -1.17
C LEU A 173 5.46 11.39 -1.26
N LYS A 174 6.80 11.29 -1.25
CA LYS A 174 7.69 12.45 -1.46
C LYS A 174 7.37 13.19 -2.76
N LEU A 175 7.18 12.45 -3.85
CA LEU A 175 6.90 13.02 -5.15
C LEU A 175 5.48 13.62 -5.22
N TYR A 176 4.47 12.86 -4.82
CA TYR A 176 3.09 13.15 -5.22
C TYR A 176 2.14 13.55 -4.10
N GLU A 177 2.53 13.44 -2.82
CA GLU A 177 1.70 13.89 -1.70
C GLU A 177 2.01 15.30 -1.21
N TRP A 178 1.05 15.85 -0.45
CA TRP A 178 1.06 17.22 0.07
C TRP A 178 2.22 17.56 1.01
N ARG A 179 2.94 16.55 1.53
CA ARG A 179 4.21 16.69 2.23
C ARG A 179 5.05 15.42 2.09
N GLU A 180 6.35 15.55 2.33
CA GLU A 180 7.25 14.41 2.53
C GLU A 180 7.02 13.78 3.92
N LEU A 181 7.40 12.52 4.05
CA LEU A 181 7.45 11.84 5.35
C LEU A 181 8.61 12.39 6.18
N THR A 182 8.39 12.48 7.49
CA THR A 182 9.44 12.82 8.46
C THR A 182 10.35 11.62 8.71
N ASP A 183 11.56 11.84 9.24
CA ASP A 183 12.47 10.76 9.67
C ASP A 183 11.80 9.79 10.64
N MET A 184 10.93 10.28 11.53
CA MET A 184 10.12 9.45 12.44
C MET A 184 9.19 8.51 11.65
N GLU A 185 8.56 8.99 10.59
CA GLU A 185 7.65 8.20 9.77
C GLU A 185 8.39 7.18 8.90
N VAL A 186 9.55 7.55 8.35
CA VAL A 186 10.40 6.61 7.60
C VAL A 186 10.97 5.54 8.54
N ALA A 187 11.44 5.92 9.73
CA ALA A 187 11.86 4.96 10.75
C ALA A 187 10.73 4.03 11.18
N ALA A 188 9.50 4.53 11.29
CA ALA A 188 8.33 3.71 11.60
C ALA A 188 8.02 2.71 10.49
N LEU A 189 8.09 3.10 9.22
CA LEU A 189 7.94 2.18 8.09
C LEU A 189 9.05 1.11 8.09
N GLY A 190 10.30 1.53 8.32
CA GLY A 190 11.44 0.61 8.45
C GLY A 190 11.28 -0.38 9.60
N THR A 191 10.85 0.10 10.77
CA THR A 191 10.56 -0.74 11.94
C THR A 191 9.40 -1.69 11.66
N MET A 192 8.34 -1.21 11.00
CA MET A 192 7.16 -2.00 10.66
C MET A 192 7.51 -3.17 9.75
N TRP A 193 8.21 -2.88 8.65
CA TRP A 193 8.63 -3.90 7.71
C TRP A 193 9.67 -4.83 8.32
N LYS A 194 10.57 -4.34 9.19
CA LYS A 194 11.50 -5.22 9.92
C LYS A 194 10.77 -6.26 10.78
N TYR A 195 9.77 -5.89 11.57
CA TYR A 195 9.08 -6.92 12.36
C TYR A 195 8.29 -7.90 11.48
N VAL A 196 7.81 -7.47 10.31
CA VAL A 196 7.20 -8.38 9.31
C VAL A 196 8.24 -9.36 8.77
N ALA A 197 9.42 -8.88 8.38
CA ALA A 197 10.55 -9.70 7.95
C ALA A 197 11.00 -10.70 9.01
N ASP A 198 11.06 -10.28 10.27
CA ASP A 198 11.49 -11.13 11.38
C ASP A 198 10.49 -12.30 11.55
N MET A 199 9.18 -12.04 11.40
CA MET A 199 8.16 -13.10 11.38
C MET A 199 8.23 -14.01 10.13
N MET A 200 8.77 -13.49 9.03
CA MET A 200 9.01 -14.24 7.78
C MET A 200 10.35 -14.99 7.78
N GLU A 201 11.16 -14.82 8.81
CA GLU A 201 12.47 -15.47 8.95
C GLU A 201 13.49 -15.05 7.87
N ILE A 202 13.47 -13.77 7.47
CA ILE A 202 14.42 -13.26 6.49
C ILE A 202 15.84 -13.24 7.08
N ASP A 203 16.78 -13.88 6.39
CA ASP A 203 18.18 -13.99 6.84
C ASP A 203 19.03 -12.80 6.35
N TYR A 204 18.99 -11.70 7.09
CA TYR A 204 19.76 -10.51 6.77
C TYR A 204 21.27 -10.74 6.80
N LYS A 205 21.76 -11.63 7.67
CA LYS A 205 23.20 -11.84 7.82
C LYS A 205 23.79 -12.41 6.54
N THR A 206 23.10 -13.38 5.94
CA THR A 206 23.51 -13.97 4.67
C THR A 206 23.36 -12.99 3.50
N VAL A 207 22.26 -12.24 3.45
CA VAL A 207 21.95 -11.37 2.31
C VAL A 207 22.67 -10.01 2.34
N LEU A 208 22.73 -9.38 3.52
CA LEU A 208 23.28 -8.03 3.73
C LEU A 208 24.67 -8.02 4.39
N GLY A 209 25.12 -9.15 4.94
CA GLY A 209 26.33 -9.19 5.77
C GLY A 209 26.18 -8.47 7.12
N LYS A 210 24.95 -8.10 7.50
CA LYS A 210 24.60 -7.31 8.69
C LYS A 210 23.24 -7.77 9.24
N ASP A 211 23.13 -7.89 10.55
CA ASP A 211 21.93 -8.36 11.26
C ASP A 211 21.46 -7.43 12.40
N THR A 212 22.12 -6.29 12.56
CA THR A 212 21.84 -5.31 13.63
C THR A 212 21.87 -3.89 13.09
N TRP A 213 21.00 -3.01 13.61
CA TRP A 213 20.88 -1.59 13.23
C TRP A 213 20.56 -0.77 14.47
N VAL A 214 20.90 0.52 14.45
CA VAL A 214 20.64 1.45 15.56
C VAL A 214 19.18 1.88 15.65
N ASP A 215 18.48 1.94 14.51
CA ASP A 215 17.07 2.29 14.41
C ASP A 215 16.45 1.85 13.06
N GLY A 216 15.14 2.03 12.93
CA GLY A 216 14.40 1.67 11.73
C GLY A 216 14.77 2.50 10.50
N LEU A 217 15.37 3.67 10.67
CA LEU A 217 15.79 4.50 9.54
C LEU A 217 17.11 3.99 8.94
N GLU A 218 18.03 3.46 9.75
CA GLU A 218 19.26 2.83 9.25
C GLU A 218 18.94 1.51 8.55
N PHE A 219 18.01 0.73 9.12
CA PHE A 219 17.47 -0.46 8.46
C PHE A 219 16.87 -0.12 7.10
N PHE A 220 16.05 0.95 7.04
CA PHE A 220 15.48 1.44 5.79
C PHE A 220 16.56 1.80 4.76
N GLU A 221 17.56 2.58 5.16
CA GLU A 221 18.65 3.04 4.28
C GLU A 221 19.48 1.87 3.73
N ASP A 222 19.85 0.91 4.58
CA ASP A 222 20.67 -0.23 4.18
C ASP A 222 19.92 -1.20 3.26
N VAL A 223 18.66 -1.53 3.60
CA VAL A 223 17.84 -2.40 2.77
C VAL A 223 17.51 -1.74 1.44
N SER A 224 17.23 -0.42 1.42
CA SER A 224 16.98 0.32 0.17
C SER A 224 18.21 0.35 -0.74
N ARG A 225 19.41 0.61 -0.17
CA ARG A 225 20.67 0.57 -0.93
C ARG A 225 20.93 -0.81 -1.52
N TRP A 226 20.68 -1.86 -0.76
CA TRP A 226 20.79 -3.23 -1.27
C TRP A 226 19.74 -3.52 -2.35
N GLY A 227 18.52 -3.03 -2.19
CA GLY A 227 17.44 -3.19 -3.18
C GLY A 227 17.78 -2.55 -4.53
N GLU A 228 18.40 -1.37 -4.54
CA GLU A 228 18.89 -0.72 -5.77
C GLU A 228 19.87 -1.62 -6.55
N ILE A 229 20.79 -2.28 -5.84
CA ILE A 229 21.74 -3.24 -6.43
C ILE A 229 21.00 -4.46 -6.97
N TYR A 230 20.05 -5.00 -6.20
CA TYR A 230 19.24 -6.14 -6.62
C TYR A 230 18.44 -5.82 -7.89
N GLU A 231 17.86 -4.62 -8.00
CA GLU A 231 17.15 -4.19 -9.21
C GLU A 231 18.07 -4.01 -10.41
N ASP A 232 19.27 -3.46 -10.24
CA ASP A 232 20.22 -3.28 -11.34
C ASP A 232 20.59 -4.62 -12.00
N GLU A 233 20.54 -5.72 -11.22
CA GLU A 233 20.74 -7.08 -11.69
C GLU A 233 19.48 -7.73 -12.27
N HIS A 234 18.31 -7.57 -11.61
CA HIS A 234 17.13 -8.40 -11.87
C HIS A 234 15.93 -7.67 -12.49
N LEU A 235 15.85 -6.34 -12.43
CA LEU A 235 14.73 -5.54 -12.98
C LEU A 235 14.91 -5.32 -14.50
N ARG A 236 14.84 -6.42 -15.26
CA ARG A 236 15.17 -6.45 -16.70
C ARG A 236 14.10 -7.18 -17.49
N PRO A 237 13.87 -6.82 -18.77
CA PRO A 237 12.88 -7.50 -19.60
C PRO A 237 13.07 -9.01 -19.65
N SER A 238 11.98 -9.75 -19.51
CA SER A 238 11.89 -11.18 -19.81
C SER A 238 10.51 -11.48 -20.42
N LYS A 239 10.33 -12.67 -20.99
CA LYS A 239 9.03 -13.09 -21.53
C LYS A 239 7.98 -13.10 -20.41
N GLU A 240 8.32 -13.66 -19.27
CA GLU A 240 7.43 -13.80 -18.11
C GLU A 240 7.00 -12.43 -17.57
N ILE A 241 7.93 -11.49 -17.47
CA ILE A 241 7.66 -10.11 -17.04
C ILE A 241 6.73 -9.42 -18.04
N TYR A 242 6.98 -9.56 -19.35
CA TYR A 242 6.14 -8.98 -20.39
C TYR A 242 4.69 -9.49 -20.29
N GLU A 243 4.49 -10.82 -20.23
CA GLU A 243 3.16 -11.44 -20.17
C GLU A 243 2.41 -11.06 -18.88
N LEU A 244 3.09 -11.12 -17.72
CA LEU A 244 2.51 -10.70 -16.45
C LEU A 244 2.14 -9.22 -16.48
N GLY A 245 3.02 -8.35 -16.99
CA GLY A 245 2.78 -6.92 -17.11
C GLY A 245 1.51 -6.61 -17.91
N HIS A 246 1.35 -7.23 -19.08
CA HIS A 246 0.18 -7.01 -19.93
C HIS A 246 -1.12 -7.48 -19.26
N LEU A 247 -1.10 -8.66 -18.63
CA LEU A 247 -2.25 -9.17 -17.88
C LEU A 247 -2.66 -8.22 -16.75
N LEU A 248 -1.68 -7.74 -15.96
CA LEU A 248 -1.92 -6.85 -14.83
C LEU A 248 -2.40 -5.46 -15.28
N MET A 249 -1.82 -4.93 -16.35
CA MET A 249 -2.24 -3.66 -16.95
C MET A 249 -3.69 -3.78 -17.45
N ASP A 250 -4.04 -4.86 -18.14
CA ASP A 250 -5.40 -5.11 -18.59
C ASP A 250 -6.37 -5.24 -17.42
N MET A 251 -5.98 -5.93 -16.35
CA MET A 251 -6.77 -6.03 -15.13
C MET A 251 -7.03 -4.63 -14.53
N LEU A 252 -5.98 -3.82 -14.37
CA LEU A 252 -6.07 -2.45 -13.87
C LEU A 252 -6.99 -1.58 -14.72
N LEU A 253 -6.84 -1.61 -16.05
CA LEU A 253 -7.65 -0.78 -16.95
C LEU A 253 -9.10 -1.24 -16.99
N GLN A 254 -9.34 -2.56 -16.93
CA GLN A 254 -10.69 -3.10 -16.94
C GLN A 254 -11.42 -2.91 -15.62
N SER A 255 -10.75 -2.55 -14.53
CA SER A 255 -11.37 -2.06 -13.30
C SER A 255 -12.01 -0.67 -13.45
N HIS A 256 -11.64 0.06 -14.50
CA HIS A 256 -12.13 1.42 -14.73
C HIS A 256 -13.11 1.47 -15.92
N ALA A 257 -13.90 2.55 -15.95
CA ALA A 257 -14.83 2.83 -17.04
C ALA A 257 -14.13 2.82 -18.40
N LYS A 258 -14.79 2.23 -19.42
CA LYS A 258 -14.25 2.08 -20.78
C LYS A 258 -13.72 3.40 -21.36
N ILE A 259 -14.38 4.52 -21.02
CA ILE A 259 -14.03 5.88 -21.49
C ILE A 259 -12.70 6.37 -20.89
N ALA A 260 -12.35 5.94 -19.68
CA ALA A 260 -11.12 6.35 -19.01
C ALA A 260 -9.89 5.52 -19.45
N ARG A 261 -10.09 4.30 -19.97
CA ARG A 261 -9.00 3.36 -20.31
C ARG A 261 -7.94 3.92 -21.28
N PRO A 262 -8.30 4.66 -22.35
CA PRO A 262 -7.30 5.21 -23.28
C PRO A 262 -6.35 6.22 -22.63
N LEU A 263 -6.80 6.92 -21.58
CA LEU A 263 -5.96 7.83 -20.79
C LEU A 263 -5.28 7.10 -19.63
N GLY A 264 -5.91 6.06 -19.09
CA GLY A 264 -5.39 5.24 -18.00
C GLY A 264 -4.08 4.54 -18.35
N TYR A 265 -3.98 3.92 -19.53
CA TYR A 265 -2.77 3.21 -19.95
C TYR A 265 -1.52 4.11 -19.97
N PRO A 266 -1.50 5.24 -20.71
CA PRO A 266 -0.33 6.10 -20.73
C PRO A 266 -0.09 6.79 -19.38
N ALA A 267 -1.13 7.12 -18.61
CA ALA A 267 -0.95 7.67 -17.26
C ALA A 267 -0.30 6.66 -16.30
N ALA A 268 -0.67 5.39 -16.36
CA ALA A 268 0.00 4.31 -15.62
C ALA A 268 1.47 4.18 -16.04
N CYS A 269 1.76 4.25 -17.34
CA CYS A 269 3.14 4.23 -17.85
C CYS A 269 3.98 5.42 -17.33
N VAL A 270 3.37 6.60 -17.15
CA VAL A 270 4.04 7.77 -16.53
C VAL A 270 4.37 7.49 -15.07
N LEU A 271 3.42 6.93 -14.31
CA LEU A 271 3.60 6.63 -12.89
C LEU A 271 4.64 5.53 -12.64
N MET A 272 4.71 4.51 -13.51
CA MET A 272 5.73 3.45 -13.44
C MET A 272 7.15 3.98 -13.65
N GLY A 273 7.32 5.12 -14.32
CA GLY A 273 8.64 5.66 -14.65
C GLY A 273 9.44 4.78 -15.63
N PRO A 274 10.65 5.21 -16.01
CA PRO A 274 11.38 4.58 -17.11
C PRO A 274 11.99 3.22 -16.80
N ARG A 275 12.33 2.91 -15.54
CA ARG A 275 12.92 1.61 -15.16
C ARG A 275 11.88 0.50 -15.26
N LEU A 276 10.83 0.56 -14.45
CA LEU A 276 9.76 -0.44 -14.40
C LEU A 276 9.03 -0.61 -15.74
N ARG A 277 8.70 0.50 -16.42
CA ARG A 277 8.07 0.48 -17.74
C ARG A 277 8.91 -0.30 -18.77
N ARG A 278 10.22 -0.09 -18.78
CA ARG A 278 11.13 -0.81 -19.69
C ARG A 278 11.19 -2.29 -19.36
N ALA A 279 11.23 -2.65 -18.08
CA ALA A 279 11.21 -4.07 -17.67
C ALA A 279 9.94 -4.78 -18.18
N PHE A 280 8.77 -4.15 -18.08
CA PHE A 280 7.53 -4.67 -18.65
C PHE A 280 7.43 -4.63 -20.18
N GLY A 281 8.32 -3.91 -20.86
CA GLY A 281 8.24 -3.70 -22.31
C GLY A 281 7.15 -2.73 -22.75
N PHE A 282 6.65 -1.88 -21.85
CA PHE A 282 5.64 -0.87 -22.18
C PHE A 282 6.25 0.31 -22.95
N PRO A 283 5.51 0.92 -23.89
CA PRO A 283 6.00 2.02 -24.72
C PRO A 283 6.19 3.29 -23.91
N GLU A 284 7.09 4.17 -24.36
CA GLU A 284 7.31 5.46 -23.71
C GLU A 284 6.08 6.37 -23.85
N PRO A 285 5.56 6.95 -22.76
CA PRO A 285 4.43 7.86 -22.85
C PRO A 285 4.84 9.15 -23.55
N GLY A 286 3.97 9.66 -24.44
CA GLY A 286 4.22 10.93 -25.13
C GLY A 286 4.34 12.12 -24.16
N LEU A 287 5.07 13.16 -24.57
CA LEU A 287 5.34 14.33 -23.71
C LEU A 287 4.05 14.99 -23.20
N GLY A 288 3.02 15.10 -24.04
CA GLY A 288 1.76 15.74 -23.67
C GLY A 288 1.05 15.06 -22.49
N ILE A 289 0.89 13.72 -22.53
CA ILE A 289 0.26 12.99 -21.42
C ILE A 289 1.14 13.01 -20.17
N THR A 290 2.46 12.94 -20.32
CA THR A 290 3.41 13.07 -19.21
C THR A 290 3.24 14.41 -18.47
N VAL A 291 3.19 15.52 -19.21
CA VAL A 291 2.97 16.86 -18.65
C VAL A 291 1.59 16.95 -17.98
N VAL A 292 0.54 16.45 -18.62
CA VAL A 292 -0.82 16.46 -18.05
C VAL A 292 -0.88 15.65 -16.75
N THR A 293 -0.36 14.43 -16.73
CA THR A 293 -0.36 13.57 -15.54
C THR A 293 0.37 14.22 -14.38
N TYR A 294 1.60 14.71 -14.57
CA TYR A 294 2.32 15.39 -13.50
C TYR A 294 1.66 16.71 -13.06
N SER A 295 1.06 17.45 -13.98
CA SER A 295 0.31 18.66 -13.65
C SER A 295 -0.92 18.35 -12.79
N LEU A 296 -1.68 17.30 -13.11
CA LEU A 296 -2.83 16.87 -12.31
C LEU A 296 -2.39 16.41 -10.90
N LEU A 297 -1.28 15.67 -10.79
CA LEU A 297 -0.72 15.28 -9.50
C LEU A 297 -0.27 16.50 -8.68
N LEU A 298 0.35 17.50 -9.31
CA LEU A 298 0.73 18.75 -8.65
C LEU A 298 -0.50 19.56 -8.19
N VAL A 299 -1.50 19.70 -9.05
CA VAL A 299 -2.76 20.38 -8.70
C VAL A 299 -3.44 19.68 -7.52
N ARG A 300 -3.51 18.34 -7.54
CA ARG A 300 -4.00 17.55 -6.40
C ARG A 300 -3.18 17.83 -5.15
N LYS A 301 -1.84 17.73 -5.23
CA LYS A 301 -0.92 17.96 -4.11
C LYS A 301 -1.17 19.32 -3.45
N LEU A 302 -1.29 20.39 -4.24
CA LEU A 302 -1.58 21.74 -3.75
C LEU A 302 -3.00 21.90 -3.21
N THR A 303 -3.99 21.30 -3.88
CA THR A 303 -5.39 21.33 -3.44
C THR A 303 -5.55 20.63 -2.09
N VAL A 304 -4.98 19.43 -1.95
CA VAL A 304 -4.99 18.70 -0.68
C VAL A 304 -4.28 19.53 0.39
N ARG A 305 -3.11 20.10 0.09
CA ARG A 305 -2.31 20.89 1.04
C ARG A 305 -3.05 22.11 1.59
N TYR A 306 -3.69 22.88 0.71
CA TYR A 306 -4.17 24.23 1.02
C TYR A 306 -5.69 24.38 1.04
N LEU A 307 -6.46 23.48 0.42
CA LEU A 307 -7.91 23.67 0.25
C LEU A 307 -8.75 22.59 0.94
N CYS A 308 -8.16 21.44 1.28
CA CYS A 308 -8.85 20.36 1.98
C CYS A 308 -8.51 20.35 3.47
N LEU A 309 -9.52 20.31 4.35
CA LEU A 309 -9.33 20.02 5.77
C LEU A 309 -8.74 18.60 5.98
N PRO A 310 -8.02 18.35 7.10
CA PRO A 310 -7.56 17.01 7.42
C PRO A 310 -8.74 16.06 7.68
N ARG A 311 -8.51 14.75 7.53
CA ARG A 311 -9.53 13.75 7.85
C ARG A 311 -9.79 13.72 9.35
N PHE A 312 -11.07 13.69 9.71
CA PHE A 312 -11.53 13.51 11.09
C PHE A 312 -11.72 12.03 11.43
N THR A 313 -12.14 11.23 10.46
CA THR A 313 -12.31 9.77 10.56
C THR A 313 -11.23 9.04 9.76
N PRO A 314 -10.79 7.85 10.21
CA PRO A 314 -9.83 7.06 9.46
C PRO A 314 -10.46 6.48 8.19
N SER A 315 -9.67 6.40 7.12
CA SER A 315 -9.94 5.52 5.99
C SER A 315 -9.50 4.11 6.40
N LEU A 316 -10.42 3.17 6.47
CA LEU A 316 -10.13 1.78 6.82
C LEU A 316 -10.22 0.92 5.55
N TYR A 317 -9.28 -0.01 5.39
CA TYR A 317 -9.27 -0.93 4.25
C TYR A 317 -9.81 -2.32 4.61
N ILE A 318 -9.63 -2.73 5.86
CA ILE A 318 -10.16 -3.98 6.40
C ILE A 318 -10.79 -3.75 7.77
N SER A 319 -11.72 -4.62 8.16
CA SER A 319 -12.36 -4.61 9.48
C SER A 319 -11.44 -5.18 10.55
N GLN A 320 -11.82 -5.05 11.83
CA GLN A 320 -11.33 -5.98 12.84
C GLN A 320 -11.98 -7.36 12.61
N PRO A 321 -11.34 -8.46 13.06
CA PRO A 321 -11.97 -9.77 13.03
C PRO A 321 -13.29 -9.74 13.81
N ASP A 322 -14.35 -10.25 13.19
CA ASP A 322 -15.66 -10.38 13.83
C ASP A 322 -15.59 -11.30 15.06
N GLU A 323 -16.23 -10.92 16.16
CA GLU A 323 -16.10 -11.62 17.45
C GLU A 323 -16.67 -13.04 17.42
N GLN A 324 -17.69 -13.30 16.60
CA GLN A 324 -18.38 -14.60 16.55
C GLN A 324 -17.78 -15.52 15.49
N THR A 325 -17.50 -14.96 14.32
CA THR A 325 -17.08 -15.71 13.14
C THR A 325 -15.58 -15.68 12.91
N GLY A 326 -14.87 -14.69 13.47
CA GLY A 326 -13.46 -14.43 13.19
C GLY A 326 -13.19 -13.87 11.79
N ARG A 327 -14.23 -13.62 10.98
CA ARG A 327 -14.08 -13.15 9.61
C ARG A 327 -13.68 -11.68 9.54
N ILE A 328 -12.89 -11.36 8.53
CA ILE A 328 -12.40 -10.01 8.24
C ILE A 328 -13.03 -9.56 6.92
N SER A 329 -13.66 -8.39 6.90
CA SER A 329 -14.22 -7.80 5.69
C SER A 329 -13.27 -6.78 5.09
N ALA A 330 -13.15 -6.78 3.76
CA ALA A 330 -12.52 -5.69 3.01
C ALA A 330 -13.54 -4.55 2.77
N TYR A 331 -13.06 -3.32 2.73
CA TYR A 331 -13.87 -2.13 2.42
C TYR A 331 -13.63 -1.57 1.02
N HIS A 332 -12.51 -1.94 0.40
CA HIS A 332 -12.11 -1.52 -0.93
C HIS A 332 -11.71 -2.74 -1.76
N TYR A 333 -11.83 -2.65 -3.08
CA TYR A 333 -11.44 -3.69 -4.01
C TYR A 333 -10.99 -3.09 -5.34
N MET A 334 -10.06 -3.75 -6.02
CA MET A 334 -9.57 -3.27 -7.32
C MET A 334 -10.47 -3.66 -8.49
N LYS A 335 -10.80 -4.94 -8.66
CA LYS A 335 -11.47 -5.47 -9.86
C LYS A 335 -12.80 -6.14 -9.55
N GLU A 336 -12.80 -7.04 -8.58
CA GLU A 336 -13.95 -7.79 -8.13
C GLU A 336 -14.09 -7.65 -6.61
N PRO A 337 -15.32 -7.63 -6.06
CA PRO A 337 -15.58 -7.29 -4.65
C PRO A 337 -15.29 -8.45 -3.68
N TRP A 338 -14.16 -9.13 -3.84
CA TRP A 338 -13.69 -10.21 -2.96
C TRP A 338 -13.65 -9.72 -1.51
N TYR A 339 -14.31 -10.47 -0.63
CA TYR A 339 -14.35 -10.22 0.81
C TYR A 339 -15.07 -8.93 1.25
N VAL A 340 -15.77 -8.26 0.33
CA VAL A 340 -16.51 -7.04 0.62
C VAL A 340 -17.94 -7.38 1.01
N ALA A 341 -18.34 -6.90 2.19
CA ALA A 341 -19.70 -7.07 2.71
C ALA A 341 -20.75 -6.44 1.79
N SER A 342 -21.83 -7.16 1.49
CA SER A 342 -22.93 -6.70 0.64
C SER A 342 -23.94 -5.84 1.41
N THR A 343 -23.47 -4.76 2.03
CA THR A 343 -24.33 -3.78 2.70
C THR A 343 -24.99 -2.84 1.70
N PHE A 344 -26.07 -2.16 2.09
CA PHE A 344 -26.69 -1.15 1.20
C PHE A 344 -25.70 -0.07 0.76
N TRP A 345 -24.86 0.43 1.68
CA TRP A 345 -23.90 1.49 1.37
C TRP A 345 -22.72 1.02 0.51
N SER A 346 -22.16 -0.17 0.78
CA SER A 346 -21.07 -0.72 -0.05
C SER A 346 -21.51 -0.96 -1.49
N ARG A 347 -22.77 -1.34 -1.71
CA ARG A 347 -23.32 -1.61 -3.04
C ARG A 347 -23.71 -0.34 -3.82
N TRP A 348 -24.12 0.73 -3.14
CA TRP A 348 -24.74 1.90 -3.78
C TRP A 348 -24.06 3.24 -3.49
N ASN A 349 -22.86 3.24 -2.93
CA ASN A 349 -22.08 4.48 -2.79
C ASN A 349 -21.66 5.04 -4.18
N PRO A 350 -21.19 6.30 -4.26
CA PRO A 350 -20.84 6.92 -5.53
C PRO A 350 -19.80 6.13 -6.36
N GLU A 351 -18.77 5.58 -5.72
CA GLU A 351 -17.75 4.76 -6.38
C GLU A 351 -18.35 3.50 -6.99
N ALA A 352 -19.20 2.79 -6.23
CA ALA A 352 -19.91 1.61 -6.70
C ALA A 352 -20.83 1.94 -7.89
N ILE A 353 -21.52 3.08 -7.88
CA ILE A 353 -22.33 3.52 -9.03
C ILE A 353 -21.46 3.71 -10.28
N PHE A 354 -20.29 4.34 -10.15
CA PHE A 354 -19.36 4.49 -11.29
C PHE A 354 -18.85 3.13 -11.78
N THR A 355 -18.52 2.21 -10.87
CA THR A 355 -18.12 0.84 -11.20
C THR A 355 -19.24 0.09 -11.93
N TRP A 356 -20.49 0.22 -11.48
CA TRP A 356 -21.64 -0.40 -12.13
C TRP A 356 -21.85 0.14 -13.55
N LEU A 357 -21.84 1.47 -13.72
CA LEU A 357 -21.96 2.12 -15.03
C LEU A 357 -20.80 1.75 -15.97
N ALA A 358 -19.63 1.41 -15.41
CA ALA A 358 -18.48 0.90 -16.14
C ALA A 358 -18.60 -0.58 -16.54
N GLY A 359 -19.62 -1.30 -16.06
CA GLY A 359 -19.82 -2.74 -16.27
C GLY A 359 -19.01 -3.62 -15.32
N GLY A 360 -18.59 -3.09 -14.17
CA GLY A 360 -17.93 -3.85 -13.11
C GLY A 360 -18.92 -4.54 -12.16
N LEU A 361 -18.41 -5.47 -11.35
CA LEU A 361 -19.18 -6.16 -10.31
C LEU A 361 -19.32 -5.29 -9.06
N LEU A 362 -20.49 -5.38 -8.42
CA LEU A 362 -20.79 -4.71 -7.16
C LEU A 362 -20.77 -5.68 -5.98
N PRO A 363 -20.53 -5.21 -4.74
CA PRO A 363 -20.72 -6.03 -3.54
C PRO A 363 -22.10 -6.68 -3.52
N GLY A 364 -22.14 -8.01 -3.41
CA GLY A 364 -23.33 -8.86 -3.56
C GLY A 364 -23.50 -9.53 -4.92
N ASP A 365 -22.74 -9.15 -5.94
CA ASP A 365 -22.64 -9.86 -7.22
C ASP A 365 -21.60 -11.00 -7.14
N GLY A 366 -21.62 -11.95 -8.08
CA GLY A 366 -20.65 -13.05 -8.16
C GLY A 366 -20.92 -14.23 -7.22
N GLY A 367 -21.94 -14.16 -6.38
CA GLY A 367 -22.42 -15.28 -5.57
C GLY A 367 -21.52 -15.61 -4.37
N ALA A 368 -21.73 -16.78 -3.78
CA ALA A 368 -21.05 -17.18 -2.54
C ALA A 368 -19.52 -17.32 -2.68
N GLU A 369 -19.01 -17.50 -3.90
CA GLU A 369 -17.57 -17.68 -4.16
C GLU A 369 -16.76 -16.45 -3.74
N ILE A 370 -17.30 -15.25 -3.95
CA ILE A 370 -16.65 -13.96 -3.63
C ILE A 370 -16.53 -13.72 -2.11
N LYS A 371 -17.22 -14.53 -1.28
CA LYS A 371 -17.19 -14.48 0.19
C LYS A 371 -17.55 -13.11 0.75
N HIS A 372 -18.77 -12.64 0.47
CA HIS A 372 -19.26 -11.35 0.97
C HIS A 372 -19.27 -11.25 2.50
N GLU A 373 -19.33 -12.37 3.21
CA GLU A 373 -19.20 -12.44 4.67
C GLU A 373 -17.78 -12.13 5.20
N GLY A 374 -16.82 -11.86 4.30
CA GLY A 374 -15.41 -11.65 4.63
C GLY A 374 -14.60 -12.95 4.58
N PHE A 375 -13.30 -12.86 4.86
CA PHE A 375 -12.38 -13.98 4.83
C PHE A 375 -11.93 -14.42 6.22
N LEU A 376 -11.62 -15.70 6.33
CA LEU A 376 -10.65 -16.20 7.30
C LEU A 376 -9.27 -16.30 6.64
N PRO A 377 -8.17 -16.25 7.40
CA PRO A 377 -6.82 -16.45 6.84
C PRO A 377 -6.72 -17.71 5.96
N GLU A 378 -7.41 -18.78 6.32
CA GLU A 378 -7.39 -20.05 5.59
C GLU A 378 -8.15 -20.00 4.24
N ASP A 379 -8.95 -18.95 4.00
CA ASP A 379 -9.60 -18.68 2.71
C ASP A 379 -8.64 -18.09 1.66
N LEU A 380 -7.46 -17.62 2.09
CA LEU A 380 -6.50 -16.92 1.23
C LEU A 380 -5.62 -17.90 0.46
N GLY A 381 -5.33 -17.60 -0.80
CA GLY A 381 -4.47 -18.39 -1.68
C GLY A 381 -5.24 -19.12 -2.78
N PRO A 382 -4.50 -19.87 -3.63
CA PRO A 382 -5.09 -20.66 -4.71
C PRO A 382 -6.11 -21.66 -4.20
N GLU A 383 -7.11 -22.00 -5.02
CA GLU A 383 -8.21 -22.91 -4.66
C GLU A 383 -7.74 -24.21 -4.01
N ARG A 384 -6.65 -24.79 -4.52
CA ARG A 384 -6.05 -26.03 -3.97
C ARG A 384 -5.57 -25.92 -2.51
N PHE A 385 -5.40 -24.71 -1.99
CA PHE A 385 -4.97 -24.42 -0.61
C PHE A 385 -6.08 -23.84 0.27
N VAL A 386 -7.22 -23.44 -0.30
CA VAL A 386 -8.35 -22.89 0.46
C VAL A 386 -8.83 -23.91 1.49
N GLY A 387 -8.92 -23.49 2.75
CA GLY A 387 -9.29 -24.35 3.89
C GLY A 387 -8.23 -25.38 4.31
N LYS A 388 -7.05 -25.41 3.67
CA LYS A 388 -5.95 -26.33 4.02
C LYS A 388 -4.91 -25.67 4.89
N GLY A 389 -4.15 -26.50 5.63
CA GLY A 389 -3.07 -26.03 6.48
C GLY A 389 -3.54 -25.34 7.76
N VAL A 390 -4.76 -25.63 8.24
CA VAL A 390 -5.32 -25.03 9.46
C VAL A 390 -4.44 -25.33 10.68
N GLU A 391 -4.12 -26.61 10.91
CA GLU A 391 -3.31 -27.01 12.07
C GLU A 391 -1.84 -26.58 11.94
N GLU A 392 -1.25 -26.70 10.75
CA GLU A 392 0.10 -26.18 10.47
C GLU A 392 0.15 -24.66 10.65
N GLY A 393 -0.89 -23.95 10.20
CA GLY A 393 -1.05 -22.51 10.36
C GLY A 393 -1.12 -22.08 11.82
N LYS A 394 -1.79 -22.83 12.70
CA LYS A 394 -1.79 -22.58 14.15
C LYS A 394 -0.40 -22.74 14.75
N VAL A 395 0.37 -23.73 14.32
CA VAL A 395 1.77 -23.90 14.76
C VAL A 395 2.62 -22.73 14.29
N MET A 396 2.51 -22.35 13.01
CA MET A 396 3.21 -21.18 12.47
C MET A 396 2.79 -19.88 13.16
N GLU A 397 1.52 -19.71 13.54
CA GLU A 397 1.04 -18.56 14.31
C GLU A 397 1.77 -18.45 15.66
N GLN A 398 1.99 -19.57 16.36
CA GLN A 398 2.74 -19.55 17.61
C GLN A 398 4.20 -19.19 17.41
N GLU A 399 4.84 -19.67 16.33
CA GLU A 399 6.23 -19.31 16.02
C GLU A 399 6.36 -17.83 15.62
N VAL A 400 5.45 -17.34 14.78
CA VAL A 400 5.33 -15.93 14.41
C VAL A 400 5.20 -15.04 15.66
N LYS A 401 4.31 -15.43 16.59
CA LYS A 401 4.10 -14.69 17.85
C LYS A 401 5.35 -14.64 18.74
N LYS A 402 6.17 -15.69 18.76
CA LYS A 402 7.42 -15.72 19.56
C LYS A 402 8.51 -14.79 18.99
N ARG A 403 8.45 -14.49 17.70
CA ARG A 403 9.47 -13.69 17.00
C ARG A 403 9.27 -12.18 17.14
N ILE A 404 8.05 -11.75 17.48
CA ILE A 404 7.79 -10.32 17.70
C ILE A 404 8.12 -9.95 19.13
N SER A 405 9.05 -9.00 19.28
CA SER A 405 9.21 -8.24 20.52
C SER A 405 8.18 -7.12 20.56
N LEU A 406 7.53 -6.91 21.72
CA LEU A 406 6.71 -5.72 21.94
C LEU A 406 7.57 -4.46 22.21
N GLY A 407 8.87 -4.65 22.50
CA GLY A 407 9.82 -3.56 22.71
C GLY A 407 10.41 -3.01 21.41
N CYS A 408 11.47 -2.20 21.54
CA CYS A 408 12.25 -1.75 20.40
C CYS A 408 13.07 -2.91 19.80
N PRO A 409 12.90 -3.24 18.51
CA PRO A 409 13.64 -4.34 17.87
C PRO A 409 15.13 -4.04 17.66
N PHE A 410 15.56 -2.79 17.88
CA PHE A 410 16.96 -2.34 17.71
C PHE A 410 17.74 -2.24 19.03
N SER A 411 17.09 -2.49 20.17
CA SER A 411 17.67 -2.29 21.51
C SER A 411 18.92 -3.13 21.81
N GLY A 412 19.15 -4.23 21.09
CA GLY A 412 20.35 -5.05 21.19
C GLY A 412 21.60 -4.43 20.56
N ALA A 413 21.44 -3.59 19.52
CA ALA A 413 22.55 -2.99 18.79
C ALA A 413 23.21 -1.82 19.56
N ALA A 414 22.46 -1.14 20.42
CA ALA A 414 22.96 -0.02 21.23
C ALA A 414 23.99 -0.42 22.31
N LYS A 415 24.30 -1.71 22.44
CA LYS A 415 25.27 -2.28 23.39
C LYS A 415 26.51 -2.90 22.73
N ALA A 416 26.57 -2.92 21.39
CA ALA A 416 27.66 -3.53 20.63
C ALA A 416 28.72 -2.50 20.23
#